data_AF-A0A971AZK2-F1
#
_entry.id   AF-A0A971AZK2-F1
#
_cell.length_a   1.000
_cell.length_b   1.000
_cell.length_c   1.000
_cell.angle_alpha   90.00
_cell.angle_beta   90.00
_cell.angle_gamma   90.00
#
_symmetry.space_group_name_H-M   'P 1'
#
loop_
_entity.id
_entity.type
_entity.pdbx_description
1 polymer ?
#
loop_
_entity_poly.entity_id
_entity_poly.type
_entity_poly.pdbx_seq_one_letter_code
_entity_poly.pdbx_strand_id
1 'polypeptide(L)' 'MANFAEIVDAADELTLDEQESLIDILRRRVAQRNRARLVREVAEARNEHQSGRSVKATVADIMDEIRDAP' A
#
# COMPACT_ATOMS: atom_id res chain seq x y z
N MET A 1 -16.67 -4.40 16.88
CA MET A 1 -15.52 -4.93 16.10
C MET A 1 -14.59 -5.58 17.09
N ALA A 2 -14.04 -6.75 16.78
CA ALA A 2 -13.02 -7.35 17.63
C ALA A 2 -11.73 -6.51 17.56
N ASN A 3 -11.10 -6.27 18.71
CA ASN A 3 -9.81 -5.60 18.78
C ASN A 3 -8.67 -6.58 18.44
N PHE A 4 -7.45 -6.07 18.30
CA PHE A 4 -6.31 -6.90 17.90
C PHE A 4 -6.03 -8.05 18.89
N ALA A 5 -6.10 -7.77 20.21
CA ALA A 5 -5.87 -8.79 21.23
C ALA A 5 -6.92 -9.90 21.15
N GLU A 6 -8.20 -9.55 21.03
CA GLU A 6 -9.29 -10.52 20.87
C GLU A 6 -9.12 -11.42 19.63
N ILE A 7 -8.53 -10.89 18.55
CA ILE A 7 -8.25 -11.68 17.33
C ILE A 7 -7.07 -12.63 17.54
N VAL A 8 -6.06 -12.23 18.31
CA VAL A 8 -4.93 -13.09 18.67
C VAL A 8 -5.40 -14.21 19.59
N ASP A 9 -6.14 -13.87 20.64
CA ASP A 9 -6.70 -14.86 21.58
C ASP A 9 -7.58 -15.88 20.84
N ALA A 10 -8.44 -15.42 19.92
CA ALA A 10 -9.26 -16.31 19.09
C ALA A 10 -8.43 -17.16 18.10
N ALA A 11 -7.27 -16.69 17.66
CA ALA A 11 -6.36 -17.48 16.83
C ALA A 11 -5.65 -18.56 17.64
N ASP A 12 -5.33 -18.29 18.91
CA ASP A 12 -4.69 -19.24 19.82
C ASP A 12 -5.63 -20.40 20.20
N GLU A 13 -6.96 -20.19 20.15
CA GLU A 13 -7.97 -21.24 20.36
C GLU A 13 -8.07 -22.25 19.20
N LEU A 14 -7.52 -21.94 18.03
CA LEU A 14 -7.52 -22.83 16.87
C LEU A 14 -6.53 -23.98 17.06
N THR A 15 -6.79 -25.12 16.41
CA THR A 15 -5.81 -26.19 16.29
C THR A 15 -4.58 -25.73 15.48
N LEU A 16 -3.44 -26.41 15.64
CA LEU A 16 -2.22 -26.07 14.89
C LEU A 16 -2.44 -26.03 13.38
N ASP A 17 -3.15 -27.02 12.81
CA ASP A 17 -3.45 -27.08 11.37
C ASP A 17 -4.33 -25.89 10.91
N GLU A 18 -5.27 -25.48 11.75
CA GLU A 18 -6.14 -24.32 11.48
C GLU A 18 -5.37 -22.99 11.61
N GLN A 19 -4.45 -22.89 12.57
CA GLN A 19 -3.55 -21.74 12.70
C GLN A 19 -2.64 -21.61 11.47
N GLU A 20 -2.04 -22.70 11.00
CA GLU A 20 -1.23 -22.71 9.78
C GLU A 20 -2.06 -22.29 8.55
N SER A 21 -3.28 -22.81 8.44
CA SER A 21 -4.22 -22.44 7.37
C SER A 21 -4.59 -20.96 7.44
N LEU A 22 -4.83 -20.42 8.64
CA LEU A 22 -5.15 -19.01 8.86
C LEU A 22 -3.97 -18.12 8.43
N ILE A 23 -2.74 -18.48 8.80
CA ILE A 23 -1.53 -17.76 8.42
C ILE A 23 -1.42 -17.67 6.89
N ASP A 24 -1.62 -18.79 6.19
CA ASP A 24 -1.55 -18.85 4.73
C ASP A 24 -2.61 -17.99 4.06
N ILE A 25 -3.85 -18.03 4.56
CA ILE A 25 -4.95 -17.20 4.06
C ILE A 25 -4.63 -15.71 4.28
N LEU A 26 -4.17 -15.33 5.46
CA LEU A 26 -3.84 -13.95 5.80
C LEU A 26 -2.70 -13.41 4.93
N ARG A 27 -1.62 -14.18 4.77
CA ARG A 27 -0.50 -13.83 3.87
C ARG A 27 -0.97 -13.57 2.45
N ARG A 28 -1.79 -14.47 1.89
CA ARG A 28 -2.35 -14.31 0.54
C ARG A 28 -3.21 -13.05 0.42
N ARG A 29 -4.09 -12.80 1.39
CA ARG A 29 -4.98 -11.63 1.41
C ARG A 29 -4.21 -10.32 1.53
N VAL A 30 -3.20 -10.26 2.41
CA VAL A 30 -2.34 -9.07 2.55
C VAL A 30 -1.58 -8.80 1.24
N ALA A 31 -0.98 -9.83 0.64
CA ALA A 31 -0.29 -9.68 -0.65
C ALA A 31 -1.24 -9.18 -1.75
N GLN A 32 -2.47 -9.69 -1.83
CA GLN A 32 -3.48 -9.22 -2.78
C GLN A 32 -3.87 -7.75 -2.54
N ARG A 33 -4.10 -7.35 -1.29
CA ARG A 33 -4.42 -5.95 -0.95
C ARG A 33 -3.29 -5.00 -1.29
N ASN A 34 -2.04 -5.40 -1.02
CA ASN A 34 -0.86 -4.61 -1.38
C ASN A 34 -0.73 -4.45 -2.89
N ARG A 35 -0.90 -5.55 -3.66
CA ARG A 35 -0.93 -5.48 -5.13
C ARG A 35 -2.04 -4.57 -5.64
N ALA A 36 -3.25 -4.69 -5.10
CA ALA A 36 -4.37 -3.84 -5.47
C ALA A 36 -4.16 -2.36 -5.10
N ARG A 37 -3.43 -2.08 -4.00
CA ARG A 37 -3.02 -0.73 -3.63
C ARG A 37 -2.00 -0.17 -4.63
N LEU A 38 -0.93 -0.92 -4.92
CA LEU A 38 0.10 -0.53 -5.89
C LEU A 38 -0.48 -0.29 -7.30
N VAL A 39 -1.39 -1.15 -7.75
CA VAL A 39 -2.06 -0.98 -9.05
C VAL A 39 -2.89 0.32 -9.08
N ARG A 40 -3.57 0.65 -7.97
CA ARG A 40 -4.32 1.91 -7.86
C ARG A 40 -3.39 3.12 -7.86
N GLU A 41 -2.34 3.11 -7.03
CA GLU A 41 -1.35 4.18 -6.97
C GLU A 41 -0.68 4.42 -8.34
N VAL A 42 -0.31 3.35 -9.05
CA VAL A 42 0.26 3.45 -10.40
C VAL A 42 -0.77 3.97 -11.41
N ALA A 43 -2.03 3.55 -11.31
CA ALA A 43 -3.09 4.04 -12.19
C ALA A 43 -3.38 5.54 -11.95
N GLU A 44 -3.42 5.97 -10.70
CA GLU A 44 -3.58 7.38 -10.31
C GLU A 44 -2.39 8.21 -10.81
N ALA A 45 -1.15 7.78 -10.55
CA ALA A 45 0.05 8.48 -11.02
C ALA A 45 0.11 8.57 -12.56
N ARG A 46 -0.28 7.50 -13.27
CA ARG A 46 -0.36 7.53 -14.75
C ARG A 46 -1.46 8.48 -15.24
N ASN A 47 -2.61 8.51 -14.57
CA ASN A 47 -3.69 9.42 -14.92
C ASN A 47 -3.28 10.88 -14.64
N GLU A 48 -2.61 11.18 -13.54
CA GLU A 48 -2.04 12.52 -13.26
C GLU A 48 -1.03 12.95 -14.32
N HIS A 49 -0.15 12.04 -14.73
CA HIS A 49 0.80 12.30 -15.81
C HIS A 49 0.09 12.57 -17.16
N GLN A 50 -0.90 11.75 -17.50
CA GLN A 50 -1.61 11.82 -18.78
C GLN A 50 -2.62 12.99 -18.84
N SER A 51 -3.16 13.40 -17.69
CA SER A 51 -4.03 14.58 -17.54
C SER A 51 -3.25 15.91 -17.48
N GLY A 52 -1.93 15.88 -17.68
CA GLY A 52 -1.10 17.08 -17.72
C GLY A 52 -0.84 17.72 -16.35
N ARG A 53 -1.15 17.00 -15.26
CA ARG A 53 -0.85 17.43 -13.88
C ARG A 53 0.58 17.09 -13.44
N SER A 54 1.32 16.30 -14.24
CA SER A 54 2.78 16.27 -14.15
C SER A 54 3.36 17.47 -14.89
N VAL A 55 3.95 18.40 -14.15
CA VAL A 55 4.72 19.50 -14.75
C VAL A 55 5.97 18.90 -15.40
N LYS A 56 6.14 19.12 -16.70
CA LYS A 56 7.42 18.88 -17.37
C LYS A 56 8.40 19.95 -16.88
N ALA A 57 9.17 19.63 -15.85
CA ALA A 57 10.23 20.49 -15.35
C ALA A 57 11.56 20.04 -15.98
N THR A 58 12.33 21.01 -16.47
CA THR A 58 13.73 20.77 -16.83
C THR A 58 14.58 20.71 -15.56
N VAL A 59 15.82 20.24 -15.68
CA VAL A 59 16.77 20.23 -14.56
C VAL A 59 16.96 21.64 -13.98
N ALA A 60 16.90 22.69 -14.81
CA ALA A 60 16.99 24.06 -14.34
C ALA A 60 15.78 24.45 -13.49
N ASP A 61 14.57 24.13 -13.94
CA ASP A 61 13.32 24.44 -13.21
C ASP A 61 13.28 23.74 -11.83
N ILE A 62 13.78 22.50 -11.76
CA ILE A 62 13.87 21.75 -10.49
C ILE A 62 14.90 22.38 -9.55
N MET A 63 16.03 22.86 -10.08
CA MET A 63 17.09 23.49 -9.27
C MET A 63 16.68 24.87 -8.73
N ASP A 64 15.82 25.59 -9.43
CA ASP A 64 15.25 26.85 -8.96
C ASP A 64 14.21 26.62 -7.86
N GLU A 65 13.35 25.60 -7.99
CA GLU A 65 12.36 25.24 -6.96
C GLU A 65 13.03 24.77 -5.65
N ILE A 66 14.16 24.04 -5.72
CA ILE A 66 14.96 23.65 -4.55
C ILE A 66 15.63 24.86 -3.89
N ARG A 67 16.01 25.88 -4.68
CA ARG A 67 16.68 27.08 -4.18
C ARG A 67 15.71 28.02 -3.48
N ASP A 68 14.47 28.08 -3.95
CA ASP A 68 13.41 28.96 -3.45
C ASP A 68 12.49 28.29 -2.41
N ALA A 69 12.70 27.00 -2.10
CA ALA A 69 12.03 26.32 -1.00
C ALA A 69 12.51 26.89 0.36
N PRO A 70 11.59 27.21 1.30
CA PRO A 70 11.91 27.87 2.56
C PRO A 70 12.71 27.01 3.56
#